data_AF-A0A1J5IHY5-F1
#
_entry.id   AF-A0A1J5IHY5-F1
#
_cell.length_a   1.000
_cell.length_b   1.000
_cell.length_c   1.000
_cell.angle_alpha   90.00
_cell.angle_beta   90.00
_cell.angle_gamma   90.00
#
_symmetry.space_group_name_H-M   'P 1'
#
loop_
_entity.id
_entity.type
_entity.pdbx_description
1 polymer ?
#
loop_
_entity_poly.entity_id
_entity_poly.type
_entity_poly.pdbx_seq_one_letter_code
_entity_poly.pdbx_strand_id
1 'polypeptide(L)'
;MTGPNIVFICLYFTKGKCQLCKKVCKAGAINYEQEETVRTEKFGAIIVATGLSLFDISKYGEYGGGRYKDVITGLQLERMIDPNGPAGGHLVRPSDGKPAKRVVFVQCVGSRDEVKGMAYCSKVCCMYTAKQAILLKDHFPETQSYVFYIDIRATGKNYEEFILRAQREYGVVYLRGRVSKIHDPGDRLEVFGADTLAGEAVEIDADLVVLASAMVPNPDARELARMLNIPYDGYGFYSEIHPKLRPVESITRGIFLAGACTFPKDIPDSVMMGSAAAAKVCTLFAADELTVEPKLAEVDVDKCVGCYNCVDVCPFEAIQKDTLNGRSVARVIQTLCQGCGNCASTCRSGALDVKGFTDQAIYAQISAPFAADEEEKEDVYAEA
;
A
#
# COMPACT_ATOMS: atom_id res chain seq x y z
N MET A 1 2.35 -9.26 -16.30
CA MET A 1 3.66 -8.88 -15.68
C MET A 1 4.35 -10.10 -15.11
N THR A 2 5.18 -10.77 -15.90
CA THR A 2 6.13 -11.78 -15.41
C THR A 2 7.17 -11.07 -14.54
N GLY A 3 7.25 -11.40 -13.26
CA GLY A 3 8.15 -10.72 -12.32
C GLY A 3 9.59 -10.61 -12.85
N PRO A 4 10.24 -9.44 -12.74
CA PRO A 4 11.46 -9.10 -13.48
C PRO A 4 12.73 -9.90 -13.10
N ASN A 5 12.66 -10.88 -12.19
CA ASN A 5 13.86 -11.51 -11.63
C ASN A 5 14.14 -12.96 -12.08
N ILE A 6 13.20 -13.67 -12.74
CA ILE A 6 13.45 -15.06 -13.17
C ILE A 6 14.09 -15.11 -14.56
N VAL A 7 13.77 -14.16 -15.44
CA VAL A 7 14.27 -14.12 -16.83
C VAL A 7 15.79 -13.98 -16.89
N PHE A 8 16.40 -13.30 -15.92
CA PHE A 8 17.85 -13.06 -15.91
C PHE A 8 18.71 -14.30 -15.56
N ILE A 9 18.14 -15.37 -15.00
CA ILE A 9 18.94 -16.53 -14.52
C ILE A 9 18.90 -17.70 -15.52
N CYS A 10 17.84 -17.85 -16.31
CA CYS A 10 17.69 -19.02 -17.18
C CYS A 10 18.58 -18.94 -18.43
N LEU A 11 19.61 -19.80 -18.49
CA LEU A 11 20.53 -19.91 -19.64
C LEU A 11 19.85 -20.37 -20.94
N TYR A 12 18.67 -20.99 -20.88
CA TYR A 12 17.87 -21.29 -22.07
C TYR A 12 17.33 -20.00 -22.70
N PHE A 13 16.62 -19.17 -21.94
CA PHE A 13 16.02 -17.95 -22.47
C PHE A 13 17.04 -16.85 -22.77
N THR A 14 18.20 -16.85 -22.09
CA THR A 14 19.25 -15.85 -22.33
C THR A 14 20.24 -16.27 -23.44
N LYS A 15 20.57 -17.57 -23.56
CA LYS A 15 21.63 -18.05 -24.48
C LYS A 15 21.21 -19.19 -25.41
N GLY A 16 19.99 -19.73 -25.29
CA GLY A 16 19.45 -20.80 -26.13
C GLY A 16 20.05 -22.20 -25.91
N LYS A 17 20.91 -22.40 -24.90
CA LYS A 17 21.78 -23.61 -24.84
C LYS A 17 21.47 -24.60 -23.72
N CYS A 18 20.95 -24.17 -22.57
CA CYS A 18 20.80 -25.05 -21.42
C CYS A 18 19.37 -25.64 -21.34
N GLN A 19 19.23 -26.96 -21.33
CA GLN A 19 17.93 -27.64 -21.11
C GLN A 19 17.99 -28.70 -20.00
N LEU A 20 18.93 -28.58 -19.07
CA LEU A 20 19.19 -29.60 -18.05
C LEU A 20 17.96 -29.84 -17.16
N CYS A 21 17.26 -28.78 -16.77
CA CYS A 21 16.06 -28.89 -15.94
C CYS A 21 14.97 -29.74 -16.62
N LYS A 22 14.74 -29.56 -17.94
CA LYS A 22 13.78 -30.37 -18.71
C LYS A 22 14.16 -31.86 -18.73
N LYS A 23 15.45 -32.17 -18.84
CA LYS A 23 15.95 -33.56 -18.84
C LYS A 23 15.77 -34.27 -17.50
N VAL A 24 15.98 -33.57 -16.38
CA VAL A 24 15.85 -34.17 -15.03
C VAL A 24 14.42 -34.17 -14.50
N CYS A 25 13.50 -33.42 -15.13
CA CYS A 25 12.11 -33.32 -14.73
C CYS A 25 11.35 -34.61 -15.06
N LYS A 26 11.21 -35.51 -14.09
CA LYS A 26 10.44 -36.75 -14.23
C LYS A 26 8.96 -36.51 -14.58
N ALA A 27 8.39 -35.40 -14.12
CA ALA A 27 7.00 -35.04 -14.38
C ALA A 27 6.75 -34.53 -15.82
N GLY A 28 7.80 -34.25 -16.60
CA GLY A 28 7.67 -33.70 -17.94
C GLY A 28 7.03 -32.30 -18.00
N ALA A 29 7.00 -31.58 -16.87
CA ALA A 29 6.23 -30.34 -16.71
C ALA A 29 6.87 -29.10 -17.37
N ILE A 30 8.14 -29.16 -17.77
CA ILE A 30 8.87 -27.98 -18.28
C ILE A 30 8.56 -27.76 -19.75
N ASN A 31 7.80 -26.69 -20.03
CA ASN A 31 7.50 -26.21 -21.37
C ASN A 31 8.12 -24.81 -21.59
N TYR A 32 9.11 -24.72 -22.48
CA TYR A 32 9.74 -23.44 -22.83
C TYR A 32 8.95 -22.62 -23.86
N GLU A 33 7.95 -23.24 -24.49
CA GLU A 33 7.08 -22.63 -25.49
C GLU A 33 5.72 -22.25 -24.86
N GLN A 34 5.62 -22.27 -23.53
CA GLN A 34 4.41 -21.84 -22.85
C GLN A 34 4.20 -20.33 -23.07
N GLU A 35 3.09 -19.99 -23.71
CA GLU A 35 2.70 -18.60 -23.96
C GLU A 35 1.79 -18.06 -22.85
N GLU A 36 1.77 -16.73 -22.72
CA GLU A 36 0.82 -16.03 -21.85
C GLU A 36 -0.61 -16.31 -22.33
N THR A 37 -1.50 -16.63 -21.39
CA THR A 37 -2.92 -16.81 -21.68
C THR A 37 -3.72 -15.76 -20.95
N VAL A 38 -4.52 -15.01 -21.70
CA VAL A 38 -5.47 -14.04 -21.13
C VAL A 38 -6.81 -14.76 -20.94
N ARG A 39 -7.31 -14.77 -19.71
CA ARG A 39 -8.62 -15.30 -19.36
C ARG A 39 -9.57 -14.18 -19.01
N THR A 40 -10.78 -14.25 -19.55
CA THR A 40 -11.87 -13.33 -19.23
C THR A 40 -12.88 -14.07 -18.37
N GLU A 41 -12.99 -13.67 -17.11
CA GLU A 41 -13.90 -14.24 -16.13
C GLU A 41 -14.79 -13.14 -15.55
N LYS A 42 -16.02 -13.48 -15.19
CA LYS A 42 -16.98 -12.54 -14.59
C LYS A 42 -16.96 -12.66 -13.07
N PHE A 43 -16.75 -11.53 -12.39
CA PHE A 43 -16.76 -11.45 -10.93
C PHE A 43 -17.77 -10.41 -10.46
N GLY A 44 -18.44 -10.69 -9.33
CA GLY A 44 -19.37 -9.75 -8.70
C GLY A 44 -18.72 -8.78 -7.71
N ALA A 45 -17.50 -9.11 -7.23
CA ALA A 45 -16.74 -8.29 -6.30
C ALA A 45 -15.24 -8.56 -6.43
N ILE A 46 -14.42 -7.57 -6.07
CA ILE A 46 -12.96 -7.64 -6.03
C ILE A 46 -12.49 -7.25 -4.63
N ILE A 47 -11.59 -8.05 -4.05
CA ILE A 47 -10.91 -7.70 -2.79
C ILE A 47 -9.44 -7.43 -3.11
N VAL A 48 -8.99 -6.20 -2.86
CA VAL A 48 -7.59 -5.79 -3.02
C VAL A 48 -6.84 -6.11 -1.72
N ALA A 49 -5.96 -7.09 -1.78
CA ALA A 49 -5.15 -7.56 -0.65
C ALA A 49 -3.67 -7.70 -1.02
N THR A 50 -3.15 -6.76 -1.80
CA THR A 50 -1.81 -6.86 -2.41
C THR A 50 -0.65 -6.61 -1.45
N GLY A 51 -0.94 -6.29 -0.17
CA GLY A 51 0.07 -6.11 0.85
C GLY A 51 0.91 -4.84 0.67
N LEU A 52 2.21 -4.96 0.92
CA LEU A 52 3.15 -3.84 0.98
C LEU A 52 4.57 -4.28 0.59
N SER A 53 5.43 -3.30 0.41
CA SER A 53 6.86 -3.46 0.15
C SER A 53 7.69 -2.81 1.26
N LEU A 54 9.01 -2.96 1.20
CA LEU A 54 9.93 -2.35 2.15
C LEU A 54 10.62 -1.14 1.55
N PHE A 55 10.84 -0.14 2.41
CA PHE A 55 11.63 1.02 2.09
C PHE A 55 13.07 0.63 1.77
N ASP A 56 13.62 1.25 0.73
CA ASP A 56 15.00 1.04 0.33
C ASP A 56 15.96 1.67 1.34
N ILE A 57 16.58 0.82 2.17
CA ILE A 57 17.55 1.23 3.19
C ILE A 57 18.81 1.87 2.61
N SER A 58 19.12 1.68 1.31
CA SER A 58 20.30 2.28 0.69
C SER A 58 20.29 3.81 0.72
N LYS A 59 19.09 4.40 0.83
CA LYS A 59 18.92 5.84 1.02
C LYS A 59 19.58 6.31 2.32
N TYR A 60 19.62 5.49 3.37
CA TYR A 60 20.27 5.77 4.64
C TYR A 60 21.77 5.44 4.62
N GLY A 61 22.54 6.20 3.83
CA GLY A 61 23.99 6.05 3.70
C GLY A 61 24.78 6.23 5.00
N GLU A 62 24.29 7.06 5.92
CA GLU A 62 24.80 7.23 7.29
C GLU A 62 24.71 5.95 8.12
N TYR A 63 23.79 5.05 7.78
CA TYR A 63 23.70 3.72 8.38
C TYR A 63 24.42 2.65 7.55
N GLY A 64 25.07 3.05 6.45
CA GLY A 64 25.74 2.11 5.55
C GLY A 64 24.80 1.19 4.78
N GLY A 65 23.50 1.52 4.70
CA GLY A 65 22.51 0.73 3.97
C GLY A 65 22.97 0.50 2.52
N GLY A 66 23.01 -0.76 2.08
CA GLY A 66 23.47 -1.14 0.74
C GLY A 66 24.99 -1.04 0.50
N ARG A 67 25.75 -0.42 1.42
CA ARG A 67 27.21 -0.30 1.35
C ARG A 67 27.91 -1.35 2.21
N TYR A 68 27.54 -1.46 3.48
CA TYR A 68 28.14 -2.41 4.42
C TYR A 68 27.38 -3.73 4.33
N LYS A 69 28.12 -4.84 4.12
CA LYS A 69 27.51 -6.17 3.95
C LYS A 69 26.80 -6.65 5.22
N ASP A 70 27.33 -6.27 6.38
CA ASP A 70 26.80 -6.68 7.68
C ASP A 70 25.71 -5.72 8.22
N VAL A 71 25.24 -4.80 7.38
CA VAL A 71 24.04 -4.00 7.62
C VAL A 71 22.90 -4.57 6.78
N ILE A 72 21.92 -5.17 7.45
CA ILE A 72 20.79 -5.87 6.83
C ILE A 72 19.45 -5.28 7.26
N THR A 73 18.38 -5.61 6.54
CA THR A 73 16.99 -5.29 6.95
C THR A 73 16.46 -6.33 7.94
N GLY A 74 15.41 -5.96 8.68
CA GLY A 74 14.66 -6.90 9.50
C GLY A 74 14.15 -8.11 8.71
N LEU A 75 13.71 -7.95 7.46
CA LEU A 75 13.24 -9.06 6.62
C LEU A 75 14.39 -9.98 6.16
N GLN A 76 15.56 -9.43 5.91
CA GLN A 76 16.75 -10.25 5.63
C GLN A 76 17.13 -11.10 6.85
N LEU A 77 17.02 -10.54 8.07
CA LEU A 77 17.22 -11.31 9.29
C LEU A 77 16.19 -12.46 9.41
N GLU A 78 14.91 -12.20 9.14
CA GLU A 78 13.88 -13.26 9.12
C GLU A 78 14.26 -14.41 8.19
N ARG A 79 14.70 -14.10 6.96
CA ARG A 79 15.15 -15.13 6.01
C ARG A 79 16.41 -15.84 6.48
N MET A 80 17.33 -15.15 7.15
CA MET A 80 18.57 -15.74 7.67
C MET A 80 18.29 -16.77 8.78
N ILE A 81 17.42 -16.43 9.72
CA ILE A 81 17.13 -17.29 10.89
C ILE A 81 16.02 -18.33 10.63
N ASP A 82 15.37 -18.29 9.47
CA ASP A 82 14.46 -19.36 9.03
C ASP A 82 15.26 -20.66 8.75
N PRO A 83 14.87 -21.82 9.32
CA PRO A 83 15.47 -23.12 9.01
C PRO A 83 15.49 -23.47 7.52
N ASN A 84 14.49 -23.02 6.75
CA ASN A 84 14.41 -23.17 5.29
C ASN A 84 14.95 -21.95 4.53
N GLY A 85 15.63 -21.06 5.25
CA GLY A 85 16.28 -19.87 4.74
C GLY A 85 17.60 -20.15 4.03
N PRO A 86 18.15 -19.16 3.31
CA PRO A 86 19.45 -19.30 2.64
C PRO A 86 20.63 -19.59 3.58
N ALA A 87 20.52 -19.24 4.87
CA ALA A 87 21.52 -19.55 5.88
C ALA A 87 21.17 -20.78 6.74
N GLY A 88 20.10 -21.52 6.38
CA GLY A 88 19.68 -22.72 7.11
C GLY A 88 19.37 -22.49 8.59
N GLY A 89 18.90 -21.29 8.94
CA GLY A 89 18.59 -20.92 10.31
C GLY A 89 19.79 -20.50 11.17
N HIS A 90 20.95 -20.17 10.59
CA HIS A 90 22.14 -19.72 11.33
C HIS A 90 22.29 -18.20 11.31
N LEU A 91 22.61 -17.60 12.46
CA LEU A 91 22.93 -16.18 12.59
C LEU A 91 24.39 -15.93 12.20
N VAL A 92 24.61 -15.49 10.96
CA VAL A 92 25.95 -15.27 10.38
C VAL A 92 26.10 -13.88 9.79
N ARG A 93 27.34 -13.38 9.78
CA ARG A 93 27.71 -12.14 9.08
C ARG A 93 27.71 -12.37 7.56
N PRO A 94 26.96 -11.59 6.76
CA PRO A 94 27.02 -11.70 5.31
C PRO A 94 28.39 -11.43 4.69
N SER A 95 29.26 -10.66 5.36
CA SER A 95 30.61 -10.33 4.87
C SER A 95 31.54 -11.54 4.78
N ASP A 96 31.54 -12.40 5.81
CA ASP A 96 32.53 -13.47 5.97
C ASP A 96 31.98 -14.81 6.50
N GLY A 97 30.68 -14.90 6.76
CA GLY A 97 30.00 -16.11 7.21
C GLY A 97 30.25 -16.50 8.65
N LYS A 98 30.95 -15.69 9.45
CA LYS A 98 31.18 -16.00 10.87
C LYS A 98 29.92 -15.76 11.70
N PRO A 99 29.75 -16.46 12.85
CA PRO A 99 28.63 -16.19 13.76
C PRO A 99 28.63 -14.74 14.27
N ALA A 100 27.47 -14.10 14.27
CA ALA A 100 27.31 -12.76 14.87
C ALA A 100 26.91 -12.90 16.34
N LYS A 101 27.70 -12.33 17.26
CA LYS A 101 27.44 -12.39 18.71
C LYS A 101 26.85 -11.08 19.25
N ARG A 102 27.16 -9.94 18.65
CA ARG A 102 26.58 -8.64 19.01
C ARG A 102 25.73 -8.12 17.87
N VAL A 103 24.42 -8.04 18.10
CA VAL A 103 23.45 -7.57 17.10
C VAL A 103 22.84 -6.25 17.57
N VAL A 104 22.90 -5.24 16.72
CA VAL A 104 22.31 -3.92 16.99
C VAL A 104 21.13 -3.68 16.07
N PHE A 105 19.96 -3.41 16.66
CA PHE A 105 18.75 -3.04 15.94
C PHE A 105 18.59 -1.52 15.93
N VAL A 106 18.31 -0.96 14.76
CA VAL A 106 18.04 0.47 14.60
C VAL A 106 16.58 0.65 14.22
N GLN A 107 15.79 1.25 15.11
CA GLN A 107 14.37 1.50 14.86
C GLN A 107 14.11 2.66 13.91
N CYS A 108 12.89 2.70 13.36
CA CYS A 108 12.36 3.81 12.58
C CYS A 108 13.19 4.17 11.33
N VAL A 109 13.85 3.19 10.70
CA VAL A 109 14.64 3.46 9.47
C VAL A 109 13.67 3.68 8.30
N GLY A 110 13.58 4.91 7.80
CA GLY A 110 12.62 5.30 6.77
C GLY A 110 11.20 5.56 7.26
N SER A 111 10.94 5.47 8.58
CA SER A 111 9.65 5.79 9.20
C SER A 111 9.81 6.95 10.16
N ARG A 112 8.78 7.77 10.33
CA ARG A 112 8.82 8.97 11.19
C ARG A 112 9.98 9.89 10.81
N ASP A 113 10.24 10.00 9.52
CA ASP A 113 11.29 10.82 8.94
C ASP A 113 10.70 11.59 7.76
N GLU A 114 10.30 12.84 7.99
CA GLU A 114 9.62 13.69 7.00
C GLU A 114 10.55 14.16 5.87
N VAL A 115 11.86 14.15 6.10
CA VAL A 115 12.85 14.68 5.16
C VAL A 115 13.31 13.61 4.18
N LYS A 116 13.60 12.41 4.69
CA LYS A 116 14.29 11.36 3.92
C LYS A 116 13.47 10.10 3.72
N GLY A 117 12.54 9.83 4.63
CA GLY A 117 11.73 8.63 4.66
C GLY A 117 10.25 8.94 4.51
N MET A 118 9.46 8.22 5.29
CA MET A 118 8.02 8.41 5.41
C MET A 118 7.70 9.10 6.72
N ALA A 119 6.81 10.09 6.71
CA ALA A 119 6.37 10.80 7.92
C ALA A 119 5.61 9.89 8.90
N TYR A 120 5.02 8.80 8.41
CA TYR A 120 4.22 7.89 9.21
C TYR A 120 5.07 6.81 9.92
N CYS A 121 4.46 6.16 10.90
CA CYS A 121 5.02 4.99 11.59
C CYS A 121 4.62 3.70 10.89
N SER A 122 5.56 2.77 10.69
CA SER A 122 5.28 1.45 10.10
C SER A 122 4.63 0.44 11.05
N LYS A 123 4.19 0.88 12.24
CA LYS A 123 3.43 0.16 13.28
C LYS A 123 4.09 -1.10 13.89
N VAL A 124 4.67 -1.98 13.09
CA VAL A 124 5.09 -3.33 13.50
C VAL A 124 6.57 -3.46 13.85
N CYS A 125 7.39 -2.45 13.54
CA CYS A 125 8.85 -2.52 13.65
C CYS A 125 9.35 -2.74 15.07
N CYS A 126 8.74 -2.10 16.07
CA CYS A 126 9.03 -2.34 17.48
C CYS A 126 8.79 -3.81 17.86
N MET A 127 7.68 -4.38 17.39
CA MET A 127 7.25 -5.72 17.80
C MET A 127 8.03 -6.82 17.12
N TYR A 128 8.27 -6.75 15.80
CA TYR A 128 9.10 -7.77 15.16
C TYR A 128 10.55 -7.69 15.65
N THR A 129 11.04 -6.51 16.03
CA THR A 129 12.40 -6.39 16.59
C THR A 129 12.50 -7.10 17.92
N ALA A 130 11.54 -6.89 18.82
CA ALA A 130 11.49 -7.63 20.07
C ALA A 130 11.38 -9.14 19.84
N LYS A 131 10.57 -9.57 18.85
CA LYS A 131 10.45 -10.97 18.45
C LYS A 131 11.80 -11.52 17.98
N GLN A 132 12.45 -10.82 17.06
CA GLN A 132 13.75 -11.20 16.54
C GLN A 132 14.78 -11.29 17.67
N ALA A 133 14.89 -10.29 18.53
CA ALA A 133 15.82 -10.28 19.64
C ALA A 133 15.60 -11.44 20.64
N ILE A 134 14.35 -11.77 20.95
CA ILE A 134 14.00 -12.97 21.74
C ILE A 134 14.46 -14.24 21.03
N LEU A 135 14.10 -14.41 19.75
CA LEU A 135 14.48 -15.59 18.96
C LEU A 135 16.00 -15.75 18.84
N LEU A 136 16.72 -14.64 18.69
CA LEU A 136 18.18 -14.67 18.66
C LEU A 136 18.74 -15.19 19.98
N LYS A 137 18.18 -14.77 21.11
CA LYS A 137 18.64 -15.22 22.42
C LYS A 137 18.28 -16.68 22.71
N ASP A 138 17.09 -17.14 22.30
CA ASP A 138 16.66 -18.53 22.43
C ASP A 138 17.53 -19.50 21.62
N HIS A 139 17.79 -19.17 20.35
CA HIS A 139 18.51 -20.05 19.42
C HIS A 139 20.03 -19.88 19.48
N PHE A 140 20.50 -18.70 19.88
CA PHE A 140 21.91 -18.35 19.99
C PHE A 140 22.19 -17.68 21.35
N PRO A 141 22.30 -18.46 22.46
CA PRO A 141 22.36 -17.92 23.82
C PRO A 141 23.50 -16.93 24.09
N GLU A 142 24.61 -17.04 23.34
CA GLU A 142 25.75 -16.12 23.42
C GLU A 142 25.47 -14.74 22.79
N THR A 143 24.36 -14.58 22.07
CA THR A 143 24.04 -13.34 21.37
C THR A 143 23.57 -12.28 22.37
N GLN A 144 24.11 -11.07 22.21
CA GLN A 144 23.65 -9.86 22.87
C GLN A 144 22.97 -8.94 21.86
N SER A 145 21.72 -8.56 22.16
CA SER A 145 20.94 -7.64 21.34
C SER A 145 20.85 -6.26 21.98
N TYR A 146 21.06 -5.23 21.18
CA TYR A 146 20.85 -3.82 21.54
C TYR A 146 19.81 -3.20 20.61
N VAL A 147 18.87 -2.42 21.13
CA VAL A 147 17.80 -1.80 20.35
C VAL A 147 17.82 -0.30 20.56
N PHE A 148 18.21 0.44 19.53
CA PHE A 148 18.10 1.90 19.50
C PHE A 148 16.70 2.31 19.04
N TYR A 149 15.98 3.06 19.88
CA TYR A 149 14.58 3.43 19.63
C TYR A 149 14.27 4.87 20.06
N ILE A 150 13.19 5.44 19.51
CA ILE A 150 12.65 6.74 19.94
C ILE A 150 11.54 6.52 20.96
N ASP A 151 10.52 5.77 20.55
CA ASP A 151 9.39 5.33 21.37
C ASP A 151 9.11 3.86 21.08
N ILE A 152 8.71 3.10 22.10
CA ILE A 152 8.20 1.74 21.93
C ILE A 152 6.71 1.83 21.64
N ARG A 153 6.26 1.26 20.52
CA ARG A 153 4.85 1.24 20.11
C ARG A 153 4.29 -0.17 20.19
N ALA A 154 3.84 -0.54 21.39
CA ALA A 154 3.28 -1.84 21.74
C ALA A 154 1.74 -1.76 21.85
N THR A 155 1.05 -1.49 20.74
CA THR A 155 -0.38 -1.08 20.75
C THR A 155 -1.39 -2.22 20.64
N GLY A 156 -0.98 -3.46 20.82
CA GLY A 156 -1.82 -4.66 20.70
C GLY A 156 -2.02 -5.37 22.05
N LYS A 157 -2.93 -6.35 22.09
CA LYS A 157 -3.13 -7.18 23.28
C LYS A 157 -1.83 -7.93 23.60
N ASN A 158 -1.36 -7.81 24.84
CA ASN A 158 -0.14 -8.43 25.35
C ASN A 158 1.17 -7.93 24.70
N TYR A 159 1.14 -6.82 23.96
CA TYR A 159 2.34 -6.35 23.25
C TYR A 159 3.34 -5.71 24.22
N GLU A 160 2.87 -5.00 25.24
CA GLU A 160 3.73 -4.40 26.27
C GLU A 160 4.45 -5.49 27.06
N GLU A 161 3.72 -6.51 27.51
CA GLU A 161 4.23 -7.68 28.20
C GLU A 161 5.29 -8.41 27.35
N PHE A 162 5.11 -8.45 26.04
CA PHE A 162 6.08 -9.02 25.12
C PHE A 162 7.38 -8.22 25.04
N ILE A 163 7.31 -6.88 25.06
CA ILE A 163 8.50 -6.02 25.16
C ILE A 163 9.19 -6.20 26.51
N LEU A 164 8.42 -6.16 27.60
CA LEU A 164 8.94 -6.34 28.96
C LEU A 164 9.63 -7.70 29.11
N ARG A 165 9.09 -8.75 28.49
CA ARG A 165 9.73 -10.07 28.43
C ARG A 165 11.07 -10.00 27.71
N ALA A 166 11.16 -9.34 26.55
CA ALA A 166 12.42 -9.17 25.84
C ALA A 166 13.48 -8.47 26.72
N GLN A 167 13.08 -7.47 27.50
CA GLN A 167 13.98 -6.74 28.38
C GLN A 167 14.39 -7.54 29.62
N ARG A 168 13.42 -8.09 30.35
CA ARG A 168 13.60 -8.67 31.69
C ARG A 168 14.09 -10.12 31.67
N GLU A 169 13.57 -10.93 30.76
CA GLU A 169 13.85 -12.36 30.70
C GLU A 169 14.97 -12.69 29.71
N TYR A 170 15.06 -11.93 28.61
CA TYR A 170 16.01 -12.18 27.54
C TYR A 170 17.21 -11.21 27.52
N GLY A 171 17.23 -10.23 28.42
CA GLY A 171 18.36 -9.31 28.58
C GLY A 171 18.62 -8.41 27.36
N VAL A 172 17.58 -8.15 26.55
CA VAL A 172 17.68 -7.23 25.41
C VAL A 172 17.81 -5.81 25.94
N VAL A 173 18.87 -5.10 25.55
CA VAL A 173 19.15 -3.74 26.02
C VAL A 173 18.46 -2.74 25.10
N TYR A 174 17.59 -1.92 25.67
CA TYR A 174 16.87 -0.87 24.94
C TYR A 174 17.48 0.49 25.26
N LEU A 175 17.99 1.17 24.24
CA LEU A 175 18.63 2.48 24.35
C LEU A 175 17.75 3.52 23.69
N ARG A 176 17.28 4.49 24.48
CA ARG A 176 16.38 5.52 23.97
C ARG A 176 17.19 6.59 23.27
N GLY A 177 17.29 6.51 21.96
CA GLY A 177 17.87 7.53 21.10
C GLY A 177 18.02 7.03 19.67
N ARG A 178 18.15 7.97 18.74
CA ARG A 178 18.38 7.65 17.33
C ARG A 178 19.88 7.44 17.11
N VAL A 179 20.21 6.42 16.32
CA VAL A 179 21.58 6.25 15.81
C VAL A 179 21.93 7.44 14.92
N SER A 180 23.13 7.99 15.11
CA SER A 180 23.66 9.12 14.33
C SER A 180 24.34 8.64 13.05
N LYS A 181 25.22 7.63 13.17
CA LYS A 181 25.95 7.03 12.05
C LYS A 181 26.43 5.61 12.39
N ILE A 182 26.76 4.85 11.37
CA ILE A 182 27.46 3.57 11.45
C ILE A 182 28.77 3.69 10.68
N HIS A 183 29.86 3.27 11.31
CA HIS A 183 31.19 3.25 10.71
C HIS A 183 31.67 1.79 10.56
N ASP A 184 32.38 1.51 9.47
CA ASP A 184 33.00 0.20 9.22
C ASP A 184 34.52 0.39 9.07
N PRO A 185 35.31 0.20 10.15
CA PRO A 185 36.76 0.18 10.10
C PRO A 185 37.35 -1.10 9.46
N GLY A 186 36.52 -2.12 9.17
CA GLY A 186 36.91 -3.36 8.50
C GLY A 186 36.93 -4.62 9.38
N ASP A 187 36.83 -4.50 10.70
CA ASP A 187 36.72 -5.67 11.62
C ASP A 187 35.28 -5.86 12.15
N ARG A 188 34.76 -4.83 12.81
CA ARG A 188 33.40 -4.77 13.37
C ARG A 188 32.76 -3.44 13.03
N LEU A 189 31.44 -3.41 12.94
CA LEU A 189 30.69 -2.17 12.73
C LEU A 189 30.65 -1.38 14.05
N GLU A 190 30.90 -0.08 13.99
CA GLU A 190 30.77 0.84 15.12
C GLU A 190 29.46 1.61 14.98
N VAL A 191 28.55 1.46 15.95
CA VAL A 191 27.25 2.13 15.96
C VAL A 191 27.28 3.29 16.95
N PHE A 192 27.18 4.52 16.42
CA PHE A 192 27.19 5.74 17.22
C PHE A 192 25.77 6.24 17.44
N GLY A 193 25.31 6.26 18.69
CA GLY A 193 23.99 6.75 19.08
C GLY A 193 24.04 7.62 20.32
N ALA A 194 22.86 7.87 20.89
CA ALA A 194 22.72 8.53 22.18
C ALA A 194 21.77 7.72 23.05
N ASP A 195 22.03 7.69 24.35
CA ASP A 195 21.03 7.34 25.34
C ASP A 195 20.50 8.64 25.96
N THR A 196 19.33 9.04 25.49
CA THR A 196 18.64 10.25 25.94
C THR A 196 18.10 10.16 27.37
N LEU A 197 17.99 8.96 27.94
CA LEU A 197 17.61 8.80 29.34
C LEU A 197 18.80 9.02 30.27
N ALA A 198 19.99 8.56 29.87
CA ALA A 198 21.24 8.81 30.58
C ALA A 198 21.84 10.20 30.27
N GLY A 199 21.50 10.78 29.12
CA GLY A 199 22.09 12.03 28.64
C GLY A 199 23.49 11.85 28.04
N GLU A 200 23.84 10.63 27.62
CA GLU A 200 25.19 10.26 27.20
C GLU A 200 25.24 9.82 25.73
N ALA A 201 26.37 10.07 25.08
CA ALA A 201 26.68 9.46 23.79
C ALA A 201 27.06 7.99 24.00
N VAL A 202 26.59 7.12 23.11
CA VAL A 202 26.81 5.67 23.22
C VAL A 202 27.45 5.16 21.94
N GLU A 203 28.48 4.35 22.10
CA GLU A 203 29.19 3.67 21.01
C GLU A 203 29.16 2.17 21.27
N ILE A 204 28.71 1.39 20.27
CA ILE A 204 28.57 -0.07 20.39
C ILE A 204 29.18 -0.74 19.17
N ASP A 205 30.14 -1.63 19.42
CA ASP A 205 30.61 -2.57 18.39
C ASP A 205 29.52 -3.61 18.09
N ALA A 206 29.23 -3.77 16.81
CA ALA A 206 28.26 -4.71 16.27
C ALA A 206 28.94 -5.67 15.29
N ASP A 207 28.63 -6.96 15.43
CA ASP A 207 28.95 -7.96 14.41
C ASP A 207 27.93 -7.90 13.26
N LEU A 208 26.70 -7.48 13.55
CA LEU A 208 25.60 -7.36 12.60
C LEU A 208 24.70 -6.20 13.02
N VAL A 209 24.30 -5.36 12.07
CA VAL A 209 23.31 -4.30 12.30
C VAL A 209 22.03 -4.58 11.51
N VAL A 210 20.90 -4.46 12.18
CA VAL A 210 19.58 -4.73 11.62
C VAL A 210 18.77 -3.45 11.57
N LEU A 211 18.54 -2.95 10.36
CA LEU A 211 17.75 -1.77 10.09
C LEU A 211 16.27 -2.14 10.05
N ALA A 212 15.51 -1.57 10.98
CA ALA A 212 14.07 -1.75 11.03
C ALA A 212 13.40 -0.84 9.98
N SER A 213 13.42 -1.30 8.73
CA SER A 213 12.99 -0.57 7.54
C SER A 213 11.49 -0.30 7.52
N ALA A 214 11.11 0.87 7.03
CA ALA A 214 9.73 1.24 6.86
C ALA A 214 9.00 0.36 5.86
N MET A 215 7.70 0.25 6.08
CA MET A 215 6.75 -0.36 5.17
C MET A 215 6.18 0.71 4.24
N VAL A 216 6.18 0.42 2.95
CA VAL A 216 5.74 1.33 1.89
C VAL A 216 4.75 0.61 0.98
N PRO A 217 3.91 1.34 0.22
CA PRO A 217 3.06 0.71 -0.79
C PRO A 217 3.88 -0.07 -1.81
N ASN A 218 3.27 -1.05 -2.45
CA ASN A 218 3.94 -1.75 -3.55
C ASN A 218 4.26 -0.77 -4.70
N PRO A 219 5.36 -0.99 -5.44
CA PRO A 219 5.74 -0.14 -6.58
C PRO A 219 4.64 -0.01 -7.64
N ASP A 220 3.83 -1.06 -7.82
CA ASP A 220 2.73 -1.15 -8.79
C ASP A 220 1.37 -0.70 -8.21
N ALA A 221 1.30 -0.26 -6.95
CA ALA A 221 0.03 0.06 -6.29
C ALA A 221 -0.77 1.14 -7.02
N ARG A 222 -0.10 2.19 -7.53
CA ARG A 222 -0.76 3.27 -8.29
C ARG A 222 -1.25 2.84 -9.67
N GLU A 223 -0.63 1.83 -10.26
CA GLU A 223 -1.11 1.25 -11.51
C GLU A 223 -2.35 0.41 -11.28
N LEU A 224 -2.32 -0.47 -10.27
CA LEU A 224 -3.49 -1.25 -9.87
C LEU A 224 -4.65 -0.36 -9.43
N ALA A 225 -4.39 0.73 -8.70
CA ALA A 225 -5.39 1.73 -8.34
C ALA A 225 -6.13 2.28 -9.57
N ARG A 226 -5.37 2.62 -10.63
CA ARG A 226 -5.93 3.14 -11.88
C ARG A 226 -6.74 2.09 -12.62
N MET A 227 -6.27 0.84 -12.67
CA MET A 227 -7.00 -0.27 -13.29
C MET A 227 -8.33 -0.56 -12.60
N LEU A 228 -8.36 -0.47 -11.26
CA LEU A 228 -9.55 -0.71 -10.45
C LEU A 228 -10.39 0.55 -10.21
N ASN A 229 -9.91 1.71 -10.66
CA ASN A 229 -10.48 3.02 -10.40
C ASN A 229 -10.76 3.26 -8.90
N ILE A 230 -9.77 3.00 -8.03
CA ILE A 230 -9.87 3.22 -6.58
C ILE A 230 -8.91 4.33 -6.12
N PRO A 231 -9.31 5.14 -5.12
CA PRO A 231 -8.46 6.19 -4.58
C PRO A 231 -7.30 5.62 -3.75
N TYR A 232 -6.24 6.42 -3.65
CA TYR A 232 -5.10 6.18 -2.78
C TYR A 232 -4.63 7.50 -2.16
N ASP A 233 -3.93 7.41 -1.03
CA ASP A 233 -3.43 8.56 -0.29
C ASP A 233 -2.14 9.15 -0.91
N GLY A 234 -1.63 10.24 -0.32
CA GLY A 234 -0.40 10.88 -0.80
C GLY A 234 0.84 9.97 -0.79
N TYR A 235 0.83 8.90 0.01
CA TYR A 235 1.92 7.92 0.09
C TYR A 235 1.76 6.79 -0.92
N GLY A 236 0.53 6.52 -1.39
CA GLY A 236 0.20 5.47 -2.34
C GLY A 236 -0.52 4.26 -1.73
N PHE A 237 -0.99 4.33 -0.48
CA PHE A 237 -1.85 3.30 0.10
C PHE A 237 -3.29 3.50 -0.36
N TYR A 238 -4.03 2.41 -0.59
CA TYR A 238 -5.43 2.50 -1.01
C TYR A 238 -6.30 3.09 0.10
N SER A 239 -7.20 4.00 -0.28
CA SER A 239 -8.06 4.70 0.66
C SER A 239 -9.42 4.01 0.80
N GLU A 240 -9.78 3.70 2.03
CA GLU A 240 -11.14 3.33 2.40
C GLU A 240 -12.11 4.52 2.30
N ILE A 241 -13.41 4.24 2.26
CA ILE A 241 -14.44 5.29 2.26
C ILE A 241 -14.42 6.10 3.55
N HIS A 242 -14.29 5.42 4.69
CA HIS A 242 -14.28 6.07 5.98
C HIS A 242 -13.51 5.23 7.01
N PRO A 243 -12.49 5.78 7.70
CA PRO A 243 -11.60 5.03 8.59
C PRO A 243 -12.30 4.24 9.70
N LYS A 244 -13.47 4.71 10.17
CA LYS A 244 -14.28 4.05 11.22
C LYS A 244 -15.49 3.27 10.71
N LEU A 245 -16.33 3.91 9.88
CA LEU A 245 -17.63 3.36 9.47
C LEU A 245 -17.50 2.30 8.37
N ARG A 246 -16.56 2.46 7.44
CA ARG A 246 -16.41 1.61 6.25
C ARG A 246 -14.93 1.36 5.95
N PRO A 247 -14.18 0.71 6.87
CA PRO A 247 -12.71 0.62 6.82
C PRO A 247 -12.16 -0.39 5.78
N VAL A 248 -13.03 -1.20 5.18
CA VAL A 248 -12.66 -2.25 4.21
C VAL A 248 -13.35 -2.06 2.87
N GLU A 249 -14.02 -0.93 2.66
CA GLU A 249 -14.80 -0.64 1.46
C GLU A 249 -14.12 0.50 0.70
N SER A 250 -13.97 0.35 -0.62
CA SER A 250 -13.52 1.42 -1.50
C SER A 250 -14.71 2.24 -1.99
N ILE A 251 -14.48 3.50 -2.40
CA ILE A 251 -15.50 4.36 -3.01
C ILE A 251 -16.13 3.71 -4.24
N THR A 252 -15.35 2.92 -4.96
CA THR A 252 -15.82 2.15 -6.12
C THR A 252 -16.56 0.91 -5.64
N ARG A 253 -17.87 0.90 -5.89
CA ARG A 253 -18.76 -0.18 -5.45
C ARG A 253 -18.30 -1.53 -6.01
N GLY A 254 -18.42 -2.56 -5.17
CA GLY A 254 -17.95 -3.91 -5.51
C GLY A 254 -16.45 -4.12 -5.29
N ILE A 255 -15.69 -3.08 -4.94
CA ILE A 255 -14.26 -3.20 -4.62
C ILE A 255 -14.03 -2.97 -3.13
N PHE A 256 -13.35 -3.92 -2.51
CA PHE A 256 -13.06 -3.97 -1.08
C PHE A 256 -11.55 -4.02 -0.85
N LEU A 257 -11.11 -3.65 0.35
CA LEU A 257 -9.71 -3.53 0.71
C LEU A 257 -9.42 -4.42 1.92
N ALA A 258 -8.30 -5.14 1.91
CA ALA A 258 -7.91 -5.98 3.03
C ALA A 258 -6.39 -6.01 3.25
N GLY A 259 -5.99 -5.98 4.53
CA GLY A 259 -4.60 -6.13 4.90
C GLY A 259 -3.78 -4.87 4.65
N ALA A 260 -2.47 -5.07 4.47
CA ALA A 260 -1.49 -4.00 4.61
C ALA A 260 -1.40 -3.03 3.41
N CYS A 261 -2.22 -3.24 2.37
CA CYS A 261 -2.32 -2.35 1.22
C CYS A 261 -3.03 -1.02 1.51
N THR A 262 -3.74 -0.91 2.64
CA THR A 262 -4.35 0.35 3.08
C THR A 262 -3.49 1.16 4.05
N PHE A 263 -2.58 0.49 4.77
CA PHE A 263 -1.63 1.11 5.72
C PHE A 263 -0.76 0.01 6.38
N PRO A 264 0.45 0.29 6.90
CA PRO A 264 1.22 -0.67 7.68
C PRO A 264 0.46 -1.23 8.89
N LYS A 265 0.36 -2.56 8.98
CA LYS A 265 -0.35 -3.27 10.04
C LYS A 265 0.20 -4.68 10.24
N ASP A 266 -0.11 -5.26 11.39
CA ASP A 266 0.31 -6.62 11.74
C ASP A 266 -0.62 -7.69 11.14
N ILE A 267 -0.29 -8.94 11.42
CA ILE A 267 -1.02 -10.10 10.93
C ILE A 267 -2.44 -10.15 11.51
N PRO A 268 -2.67 -10.01 12.84
CA PRO A 268 -4.02 -10.01 13.39
C PRO A 268 -4.96 -8.99 12.73
N ASP A 269 -4.51 -7.74 12.57
CA ASP A 269 -5.30 -6.71 11.92
C ASP A 269 -5.57 -7.06 10.45
N SER A 270 -4.58 -7.59 9.75
CA SER A 270 -4.73 -7.99 8.34
C SER A 270 -5.73 -9.14 8.16
N VAL A 271 -5.71 -10.12 9.06
CA VAL A 271 -6.67 -11.24 9.07
C VAL A 271 -8.07 -10.72 9.38
N MET A 272 -8.21 -9.85 10.38
CA MET A 272 -9.50 -9.24 10.73
C MET A 272 -10.08 -8.46 9.54
N MET A 273 -9.26 -7.68 8.83
CA MET A 273 -9.69 -6.97 7.62
C MET A 273 -10.10 -7.93 6.51
N GLY A 274 -9.40 -9.06 6.34
CA GLY A 274 -9.79 -10.10 5.38
C GLY A 274 -11.19 -10.64 5.67
N SER A 275 -11.47 -10.98 6.93
CA SER A 275 -12.81 -11.44 7.36
C SER A 275 -13.87 -10.36 7.19
N ALA A 276 -13.56 -9.10 7.53
CA ALA A 276 -14.49 -7.99 7.37
C ALA A 276 -14.82 -7.70 5.89
N ALA A 277 -13.82 -7.73 5.00
CA ALA A 277 -14.02 -7.59 3.57
C ALA A 277 -14.89 -8.72 3.01
N ALA A 278 -14.62 -9.97 3.40
CA ALA A 278 -15.43 -11.12 3.03
C ALA A 278 -16.90 -10.98 3.47
N ALA A 279 -17.14 -10.55 4.72
CA ALA A 279 -18.50 -10.32 5.24
C ALA A 279 -19.25 -9.22 4.44
N LYS A 280 -18.56 -8.17 4.03
CA LYS A 280 -19.13 -7.11 3.19
C LYS A 280 -19.46 -7.59 1.78
N VAL A 281 -18.62 -8.44 1.19
CA VAL A 281 -18.91 -9.11 -0.07
C VAL A 281 -20.13 -10.03 0.07
N CYS A 282 -20.22 -10.82 1.14
CA CYS A 282 -21.40 -11.65 1.39
C CYS A 282 -22.67 -10.82 1.52
N THR A 283 -22.59 -9.64 2.15
CA THR A 283 -23.73 -8.71 2.25
C THR A 283 -24.15 -8.19 0.87
N LEU A 284 -23.19 -7.87 0.00
CA LEU A 284 -23.45 -7.47 -1.38
C LEU A 284 -24.15 -8.59 -2.17
N PHE A 285 -23.75 -9.84 -1.97
CA PHE A 285 -24.32 -10.99 -2.68
C PHE A 285 -25.60 -11.55 -2.05
N ALA A 286 -25.90 -11.19 -0.81
CA ALA A 286 -27.14 -11.60 -0.14
C ALA A 286 -28.36 -10.80 -0.62
N ALA A 287 -28.14 -9.67 -1.31
CA ALA A 287 -29.20 -8.87 -1.89
C ALA A 287 -29.52 -9.35 -3.32
N ASP A 288 -30.79 -9.68 -3.57
CA ASP A 288 -31.27 -10.04 -4.92
C ASP A 288 -31.21 -8.84 -5.89
N GLU A 289 -31.35 -7.63 -5.35
CA GLU A 289 -31.32 -6.37 -6.10
C GLU A 289 -30.46 -5.33 -5.39
N LEU A 290 -29.76 -4.50 -6.16
CA LEU A 290 -28.93 -3.42 -5.64
C LEU A 290 -29.57 -2.08 -5.90
N THR A 291 -29.81 -1.31 -4.84
CA THR A 291 -30.25 0.08 -4.97
C THR A 291 -29.08 0.98 -5.36
N VAL A 292 -29.21 1.64 -6.50
CA VAL A 292 -28.25 2.65 -6.97
C VAL A 292 -28.83 4.03 -6.69
N GLU A 293 -27.98 4.96 -6.25
CA GLU A 293 -28.44 6.36 -6.16
C GLU A 293 -28.82 6.83 -7.56
N PRO A 294 -30.02 7.41 -7.76
CA PRO A 294 -30.52 7.78 -9.09
C PRO A 294 -29.88 9.07 -9.59
N LYS A 295 -28.62 9.36 -9.24
CA LYS A 295 -27.82 10.50 -9.74
C LYS A 295 -27.15 10.11 -11.06
N LEU A 296 -27.96 9.63 -11.99
CA LEU A 296 -27.47 9.07 -13.24
C LEU A 296 -27.49 10.13 -14.33
N ALA A 297 -26.55 10.03 -15.26
CA ALA A 297 -26.59 10.82 -16.47
C ALA A 297 -27.73 10.34 -17.37
N GLU A 298 -28.46 11.26 -17.98
CA GLU A 298 -29.51 10.98 -18.96
C GLU A 298 -29.32 11.81 -20.22
N VAL A 299 -29.62 11.20 -21.36
CA VAL A 299 -29.50 11.84 -22.68
C VAL A 299 -30.89 12.27 -23.15
N ASP A 300 -31.05 13.55 -23.41
CA ASP A 300 -32.14 14.11 -24.19
C ASP A 300 -31.90 13.79 -25.67
N VAL A 301 -32.64 12.82 -26.18
CA VAL A 301 -32.49 12.31 -27.55
C VAL A 301 -32.84 13.35 -28.62
N ASP A 302 -33.68 14.32 -28.29
CA ASP A 302 -34.10 15.36 -29.22
C ASP A 302 -32.98 16.38 -29.44
N LYS A 303 -32.24 16.71 -28.38
CA LYS A 303 -31.06 17.59 -28.42
C LYS A 303 -29.77 16.88 -28.86
N CYS A 304 -29.68 15.56 -28.71
CA CYS A 304 -28.43 14.82 -28.95
C CYS A 304 -28.02 14.81 -30.43
N VAL A 305 -26.88 15.42 -30.76
CA VAL A 305 -26.37 15.47 -32.15
C VAL A 305 -25.46 14.29 -32.53
N GLY A 306 -25.26 13.32 -31.63
CA GLY A 306 -24.42 12.14 -31.93
C GLY A 306 -22.94 12.44 -32.13
N CYS A 307 -22.39 13.49 -31.48
CA CYS A 307 -20.95 13.84 -31.60
C CYS A 307 -20.01 12.90 -30.81
N TYR A 308 -20.55 12.17 -29.84
CA TYR A 308 -19.86 11.17 -29.01
C TYR A 308 -18.69 11.64 -28.14
N ASN A 309 -18.42 12.94 -28.00
CA ASN A 309 -17.43 13.45 -27.04
C ASN A 309 -17.68 12.95 -25.61
N CYS A 310 -18.95 12.71 -25.25
CA CYS A 310 -19.34 12.17 -23.96
C CYS A 310 -18.85 10.72 -23.71
N VAL A 311 -18.64 9.94 -24.78
CA VAL A 311 -18.08 8.58 -24.70
C VAL A 311 -16.62 8.64 -24.26
N ASP A 312 -15.85 9.55 -24.85
CA ASP A 312 -14.40 9.66 -24.64
C ASP A 312 -14.03 10.14 -23.22
N VAL A 313 -14.91 10.91 -22.57
CA VAL A 313 -14.68 11.47 -21.22
C VAL A 313 -15.23 10.62 -20.07
N CYS A 314 -15.93 9.50 -20.36
CA CYS A 314 -16.52 8.66 -19.33
C CYS A 314 -15.48 7.66 -18.79
N PRO A 315 -14.97 7.80 -17.55
CA PRO A 315 -13.96 6.89 -17.01
C PRO A 315 -14.53 5.51 -16.63
N PHE A 316 -15.85 5.36 -16.69
CA PHE A 316 -16.57 4.12 -16.33
C PHE A 316 -17.14 3.41 -17.56
N GLU A 317 -16.88 3.92 -18.77
CA GLU A 317 -17.44 3.40 -20.02
C GLU A 317 -18.97 3.27 -20.01
N ALA A 318 -19.64 4.13 -19.22
CA ALA A 318 -21.08 4.10 -19.02
C ALA A 318 -21.86 4.69 -20.21
N ILE A 319 -21.19 5.24 -21.24
CA ILE A 319 -21.84 5.88 -22.38
C ILE A 319 -21.44 5.15 -23.65
N GLN A 320 -22.43 4.73 -24.43
CA GLN A 320 -22.25 4.01 -25.68
C GLN A 320 -22.82 4.80 -26.86
N LYS A 321 -22.23 4.56 -28.03
CA LYS A 321 -22.79 5.01 -29.31
C LYS A 321 -24.01 4.15 -29.63
N ASP A 322 -25.11 4.78 -30.01
CA ASP A 322 -26.37 4.12 -30.32
C ASP A 322 -27.04 4.78 -31.53
N THR A 323 -28.06 4.14 -32.07
CA THR A 323 -28.84 4.66 -33.20
C THR A 323 -30.32 4.50 -32.92
N LEU A 324 -31.05 5.62 -32.89
CA LEU A 324 -32.49 5.65 -32.70
C LEU A 324 -33.15 6.24 -33.94
N ASN A 325 -34.05 5.49 -34.57
CA ASN A 325 -34.77 5.91 -35.78
C ASN A 325 -33.85 6.42 -36.91
N GLY A 326 -32.67 5.81 -37.08
CA GLY A 326 -31.68 6.20 -38.09
C GLY A 326 -30.82 7.41 -37.73
N ARG A 327 -31.04 8.04 -36.56
CA ARG A 327 -30.22 9.13 -36.02
C ARG A 327 -29.20 8.57 -35.03
N SER A 328 -27.95 9.03 -35.16
CA SER A 328 -26.88 8.76 -34.20
C SER A 328 -27.16 9.46 -32.87
N VAL A 329 -27.21 8.70 -31.77
CA VAL A 329 -27.48 9.21 -30.41
C VAL A 329 -26.55 8.53 -29.40
N ALA A 330 -26.26 9.21 -28.29
CA ALA A 330 -25.56 8.58 -27.17
C ALA A 330 -26.58 7.88 -26.25
N ARG A 331 -26.23 6.72 -25.70
CA ARG A 331 -27.03 6.02 -24.67
C ARG A 331 -26.20 5.81 -23.42
N VAL A 332 -26.78 6.13 -22.26
CA VAL A 332 -26.16 5.87 -20.96
C VAL A 332 -26.60 4.50 -20.44
N ILE A 333 -25.62 3.66 -20.10
CA ILE A 333 -25.84 2.46 -19.29
C ILE A 333 -25.94 2.88 -17.83
N GLN A 334 -27.17 2.95 -17.35
CA GLN A 334 -27.50 3.42 -16.01
C GLN A 334 -26.78 2.65 -14.90
N THR A 335 -26.54 1.34 -15.07
CA THR A 335 -25.86 0.50 -14.07
C THR A 335 -24.37 0.79 -13.91
N LEU A 336 -23.72 1.39 -14.92
CA LEU A 336 -22.29 1.73 -14.89
C LEU A 336 -22.03 3.18 -14.47
N CYS A 337 -23.02 4.05 -14.65
CA CYS A 337 -22.88 5.48 -14.39
C CYS A 337 -22.74 5.77 -12.89
N GLN A 338 -21.61 6.36 -12.49
CA GLN A 338 -21.36 6.80 -11.10
C GLN A 338 -21.83 8.25 -10.82
N GLY A 339 -22.44 8.93 -11.79
CA GLY A 339 -23.01 10.25 -11.58
C GLY A 339 -22.00 11.40 -11.48
N CYS A 340 -20.78 11.23 -11.97
CA CYS A 340 -19.70 12.23 -11.84
C CYS A 340 -19.90 13.53 -12.64
N GLY A 341 -20.79 13.54 -13.64
CA GLY A 341 -21.10 14.75 -14.43
C GLY A 341 -20.12 15.12 -15.56
N ASN A 342 -19.00 14.42 -15.74
CA ASN A 342 -18.03 14.71 -16.82
C ASN A 342 -18.64 14.76 -18.22
N CYS A 343 -19.61 13.88 -18.48
CA CYS A 343 -20.29 13.82 -19.76
C CYS A 343 -21.26 14.98 -19.99
N ALA A 344 -21.95 15.44 -18.93
CA ALA A 344 -22.85 16.59 -18.97
C ALA A 344 -22.06 17.88 -19.22
N SER A 345 -20.97 18.10 -18.48
CA SER A 345 -20.11 19.29 -18.66
C SER A 345 -19.42 19.36 -20.03
N THR A 346 -19.21 18.21 -20.68
CA THR A 346 -18.62 18.12 -22.03
C THR A 346 -19.67 18.26 -23.15
N CYS A 347 -20.96 18.13 -22.82
CA CYS A 347 -22.02 18.07 -23.82
C CYS A 347 -22.37 19.45 -24.39
N ARG A 348 -21.76 19.78 -25.54
CA ARG A 348 -21.98 21.08 -26.21
C ARG A 348 -23.42 21.34 -26.65
N SER A 349 -24.20 20.29 -26.90
CA SER A 349 -25.60 20.43 -27.30
C SER A 349 -26.56 20.56 -26.11
N GLY A 350 -26.06 20.54 -24.86
CA GLY A 350 -26.91 20.55 -23.66
C GLY A 350 -27.86 19.35 -23.61
N ALA A 351 -27.46 18.22 -24.20
CA ALA A 351 -28.28 17.03 -24.33
C ALA A 351 -28.04 16.02 -23.20
N LEU A 352 -27.10 16.29 -22.29
CA LEU A 352 -26.78 15.41 -21.16
C LEU A 352 -26.94 16.19 -19.87
N ASP A 353 -27.74 15.66 -18.97
CA ASP A 353 -27.90 16.15 -17.60
C ASP A 353 -27.61 15.01 -16.63
N VAL A 354 -27.27 15.35 -15.38
CA VAL A 354 -27.22 14.38 -14.27
C VAL A 354 -28.42 14.62 -13.38
N LYS A 355 -29.20 13.58 -13.10
CA LYS A 355 -30.33 13.67 -12.18
C LYS A 355 -29.91 14.23 -10.81
N GLY A 356 -30.63 15.25 -10.36
CA GLY A 356 -30.33 15.98 -9.12
C GLY A 356 -29.26 17.08 -9.25
N PHE A 357 -28.57 17.14 -10.39
CA PHE A 357 -27.56 18.16 -10.74
C PHE A 357 -27.78 18.62 -12.18
N THR A 358 -29.02 18.94 -12.53
CA THR A 358 -29.33 19.46 -13.87
C THR A 358 -28.75 20.85 -14.04
N ASP A 359 -28.47 21.26 -15.27
CA ASP A 359 -27.99 22.62 -15.56
C ASP A 359 -28.89 23.68 -14.89
N GLN A 360 -30.21 23.52 -14.97
CA GLN A 360 -31.17 24.43 -14.31
C GLN A 360 -31.01 24.47 -12.79
N ALA A 361 -30.81 23.33 -12.14
CA ALA A 361 -30.60 23.27 -10.69
C ALA A 361 -29.28 23.95 -10.30
N ILE A 362 -28.22 23.74 -11.08
CA ILE A 362 -26.92 24.38 -10.87
C ILE A 362 -27.03 25.89 -11.08
N TYR A 363 -27.65 26.36 -12.16
CA TYR A 363 -27.90 27.78 -12.39
C TYR A 363 -28.73 28.40 -11.27
N ALA A 364 -29.80 27.73 -10.82
CA ALA A 364 -30.58 28.20 -9.68
C ALA A 364 -29.73 28.32 -8.41
N GLN A 365 -28.85 27.35 -8.14
CA GLN A 365 -27.93 27.38 -7.00
C GLN A 365 -26.88 28.51 -7.10
N ILE A 366 -26.39 28.80 -8.32
CA ILE A 366 -25.46 29.92 -8.57
C ILE A 366 -26.18 31.26 -8.40
N SER A 367 -27.41 31.38 -8.89
CA SER A 367 -28.20 32.61 -8.84
C SER A 367 -28.76 32.91 -7.45
N ALA A 368 -29.03 31.87 -6.64
CA ALA A 368 -29.69 32.03 -5.35
C ALA A 368 -28.99 33.02 -4.38
N PRO A 369 -27.65 33.03 -4.24
CA PRO A 369 -26.95 34.04 -3.44
C PRO A 369 -27.10 35.48 -3.97
N PHE A 370 -27.30 35.67 -5.28
CA PHE A 370 -27.40 36.99 -5.91
C PHE A 370 -28.84 37.50 -6.00
N ALA A 371 -29.83 36.62 -5.88
CA ALA A 371 -31.25 36.97 -5.93
C ALA A 371 -31.73 37.73 -4.68
N ALA A 372 -31.02 37.59 -3.54
CA ALA A 372 -31.34 38.33 -2.31
C ALA A 372 -30.91 39.80 -2.34
N ASP A 373 -29.95 40.17 -3.20
CA ASP A 373 -29.42 41.53 -3.32
C ASP A 373 -30.29 42.45 -4.22
N GLU A 374 -31.31 41.91 -4.88
CA GLU A 374 -32.25 42.70 -5.70
C GLU A 374 -33.41 43.27 -4.89
N GLU A 375 -33.87 42.58 -3.83
CA GLU A 375 -34.90 43.12 -2.92
C GLU A 375 -34.38 44.28 -2.05
N GLU A 376 -33.11 44.30 -1.64
CA GLU A 376 -32.54 45.44 -0.89
C GLU A 376 -32.22 46.66 -1.78
N LYS A 377 -32.19 46.52 -3.11
CA LYS A 377 -31.91 47.65 -4.02
C LYS A 377 -33.16 48.43 -4.43
N GLU A 378 -34.35 47.87 -4.32
CA GLU A 378 -35.59 48.63 -4.56
C GLU A 378 -35.91 49.59 -3.40
N ASP A 379 -35.55 49.25 -2.16
CA ASP A 379 -35.81 50.09 -0.99
C ASP A 379 -34.89 51.32 -0.89
N VAL A 380 -33.71 51.31 -1.51
CA VAL A 380 -32.78 52.47 -1.47
C VAL A 380 -33.16 53.57 -2.48
N TYR A 381 -33.95 53.26 -3.51
CA TYR A 381 -34.44 54.26 -4.48
C TYR A 381 -35.89 54.70 -4.25
N ALA A 382 -36.57 54.18 -3.23
CA ALA A 382 -37.90 54.60 -2.83
C ALA A 382 -37.92 55.78 -1.83
N GLU A 383 -36.76 56.16 -1.27
CA GLU A 383 -36.60 57.29 -0.33
C GLU A 383 -35.67 58.43 -0.82
N ALA A 384 -35.44 58.54 -2.15
CA ALA A 384 -34.64 59.63 -2.75
C ALA A 384 -35.48 60.67 -3.50
#